data_AF-A0A1E5IPA6-F1
#
_entry.id   AF-A0A1E5IPA6-F1
#
_cell.length_a   1.000
_cell.length_b   1.000
_cell.length_c   1.000
_cell.angle_alpha   90.00
_cell.angle_beta   90.00
_cell.angle_gamma   90.00
#
_symmetry.space_group_name_H-M   'P 1'
#
loop_
_entity.id
_entity.type
_entity.pdbx_description
1 polymer ?
#
loop_
_entity_poly.entity_id
_entity_poly.type
_entity_poly.pdbx_seq_one_letter_code
_entity_poly.pdbx_strand_id
1 'polypeptide(L)'
;MLLWITDTPEQQYESDELIIRSPSQIRAISPNGPAFVVIDIRVPTPEVMDWASKRHQATLWWKPTTEVPKAHCYVDIAECCATEFIPLISDIYHRNGVINVSLTELESMVKSYDTAQVFHAPSDTGPLLHHQCWSFGYLIHRDCSASIDDFQRVTELGRSRFNIEEMINLIIPDDGLNLLLTFSKA
;
A
#
# COMPACT_ATOMS: atom_id res chain seq x y z
N MET A 1 -8.85 0.98 -12.09
CA MET A 1 -7.89 -0.06 -12.51
C MET A 1 -6.50 0.27 -11.99
N LEU A 2 -5.95 -0.61 -11.16
CA LEU A 2 -4.59 -0.58 -10.64
C LEU A 2 -3.70 -1.49 -11.48
N LEU A 3 -2.48 -1.04 -11.79
CA LEU A 3 -1.49 -1.87 -12.49
C LEU A 3 -0.41 -2.33 -11.52
N TRP A 4 -0.23 -3.64 -11.39
CA TRP A 4 0.81 -4.26 -10.60
C TRP A 4 1.89 -4.86 -11.51
N ILE A 5 3.13 -4.37 -11.39
CA ILE A 5 4.29 -4.94 -12.07
C ILE A 5 5.03 -5.85 -11.09
N THR A 6 5.24 -7.12 -11.45
CA THR A 6 5.97 -8.11 -10.63
C THR A 6 6.73 -9.13 -11.48
N ASP A 7 7.77 -9.74 -10.91
CA ASP A 7 8.56 -10.81 -11.56
C ASP A 7 7.79 -12.13 -11.69
N THR A 8 6.71 -12.32 -10.92
CA THR A 8 5.93 -13.57 -10.89
C THR A 8 4.45 -13.36 -11.22
N PRO A 9 4.11 -12.74 -12.38
CA PRO A 9 2.72 -12.40 -12.71
C PRO A 9 1.81 -13.62 -12.81
N GLU A 10 2.35 -14.75 -13.30
CA GLU A 10 1.64 -16.04 -13.46
C GLU A 10 1.20 -16.66 -12.12
N GLN A 11 1.77 -16.20 -11.00
CA GLN A 11 1.44 -16.70 -9.65
C GLN A 11 0.34 -15.87 -8.98
N GLN A 12 -0.15 -14.84 -9.66
CA GLN A 12 -1.10 -13.88 -9.13
C GLN A 12 -2.44 -13.98 -9.86
N TYR A 13 -3.51 -13.55 -9.20
CA TYR A 13 -4.86 -13.53 -9.77
C TYR A 13 -5.20 -12.12 -10.26
N GLU A 14 -5.52 -11.98 -11.55
CA GLU A 14 -6.04 -10.74 -12.11
C GLU A 14 -7.54 -10.59 -11.83
N SER A 15 -7.97 -9.35 -11.63
CA SER A 15 -9.39 -8.98 -11.58
C SER A 15 -9.67 -7.84 -12.57
N ASP A 16 -10.94 -7.46 -12.73
CA ASP A 16 -11.32 -6.30 -13.54
C ASP A 16 -10.68 -4.99 -13.03
N GLU A 17 -10.26 -4.99 -11.77
CA GLU A 17 -9.73 -3.84 -11.05
C GLU A 17 -8.21 -3.88 -10.88
N LEU A 18 -7.61 -5.08 -10.88
CA LEU A 18 -6.18 -5.33 -10.69
C LEU A 18 -5.59 -6.05 -11.91
N ILE A 19 -4.81 -5.32 -12.69
CA ILE A 19 -4.06 -5.87 -13.82
C ILE A 19 -2.63 -6.15 -13.40
N ILE A 20 -2.10 -7.31 -13.77
CA ILE A 20 -0.77 -7.78 -13.38
C ILE A 20 0.09 -7.97 -14.62
N ARG A 21 1.29 -7.39 -14.64
CA ARG A 21 2.21 -7.45 -15.78
C ARG A 21 3.63 -7.74 -15.33
N SER A 22 4.40 -8.35 -16.22
CA SER A 22 5.83 -8.55 -16.02
C SER A 22 6.61 -7.25 -16.27
N PRO A 23 7.88 -7.15 -15.81
CA PRO A 23 8.74 -6.02 -16.13
C PRO A 23 8.96 -5.85 -17.64
N SER A 24 9.01 -6.94 -18.39
CA SER A 24 9.22 -6.89 -19.85
C SER A 24 8.01 -6.31 -20.61
N GLN A 25 6.80 -6.45 -20.06
CA GLN A 25 5.57 -5.91 -20.63
C GLN A 25 5.42 -4.40 -20.40
N ILE A 26 6.15 -3.82 -19.45
CA ILE A 26 6.00 -2.40 -19.08
C ILE A 26 6.27 -1.45 -20.26
N ARG A 27 7.16 -1.84 -21.18
CA ARG A 27 7.54 -1.02 -22.35
C ARG A 27 6.38 -0.78 -23.32
N ALA A 28 5.39 -1.67 -23.33
CA ALA A 28 4.20 -1.53 -24.17
C ALA A 28 3.13 -0.64 -23.52
N ILE A 29 3.32 -0.22 -22.27
CA ILE A 29 2.37 0.56 -21.48
C ILE A 29 2.86 2.01 -21.46
N SER A 30 1.97 2.96 -21.72
CA SER A 30 2.32 4.38 -21.55
C SER A 30 2.61 4.70 -20.08
N PRO A 31 3.74 5.35 -19.73
CA PRO A 31 4.08 5.74 -18.36
C PRO A 31 2.98 6.48 -17.61
N ASN A 32 2.12 7.21 -18.33
CA ASN A 32 1.07 8.04 -17.77
C ASN A 32 -0.34 7.56 -18.12
N GLY A 33 -0.47 6.34 -18.66
CA GLY A 33 -1.77 5.73 -18.95
C GLY A 33 -2.48 5.24 -17.67
N PRO A 34 -1.87 4.33 -16.89
CA PRO A 34 -2.44 3.89 -15.62
C PRO A 34 -2.40 4.99 -14.56
N ALA A 35 -3.50 5.19 -13.82
CA ALA A 35 -3.58 6.22 -12.79
C ALA A 35 -2.78 5.84 -11.52
N PHE A 36 -2.85 4.58 -11.13
CA PHE A 36 -2.08 4.03 -10.00
C PHE A 36 -1.27 2.81 -10.44
N VAL A 37 0.01 2.77 -10.05
CA VAL A 37 0.91 1.64 -10.32
C VAL A 37 1.59 1.17 -9.04
N VAL A 38 1.64 -0.14 -8.83
CA VAL A 38 2.53 -0.76 -7.85
C VAL A 38 3.65 -1.48 -8.58
N ILE A 39 4.89 -1.22 -8.22
CA ILE A 39 6.08 -1.92 -8.75
C ILE A 39 6.65 -2.81 -7.64
N ASP A 40 6.40 -4.11 -7.75
CA ASP A 40 6.92 -5.17 -6.88
C ASP A 40 8.09 -5.87 -7.55
N ILE A 41 9.18 -5.12 -7.68
CA ILE A 41 10.45 -5.62 -8.20
C ILE A 41 11.53 -5.09 -7.28
N ARG A 42 12.20 -6.02 -6.57
CA ARG A 42 13.24 -5.65 -5.62
C ARG A 42 14.44 -4.99 -6.30
N VAL A 43 14.87 -5.53 -7.45
CA VAL A 43 15.97 -5.01 -8.27
C VAL A 43 15.40 -4.65 -9.65
N PRO A 44 14.89 -3.42 -9.84
CA PRO A 44 14.26 -3.05 -11.10
C PRO A 44 15.25 -3.06 -12.26
N THR A 45 14.77 -3.49 -13.42
CA THR A 45 15.59 -3.44 -14.64
C THR A 45 15.76 -1.99 -15.12
N PRO A 46 16.79 -1.69 -15.92
CA PRO A 46 16.98 -0.35 -16.48
C PRO A 46 15.75 0.19 -17.20
N GLU A 47 14.96 -0.68 -17.81
CA GLU A 47 13.78 -0.30 -18.58
C GLU A 47 12.58 0.04 -17.71
N VAL A 48 12.43 -0.65 -16.57
CA VAL A 48 11.46 -0.24 -15.55
C VAL A 48 11.84 1.13 -15.00
N MET A 49 13.13 1.37 -14.76
CA MET A 49 13.62 2.67 -14.27
C MET A 49 13.44 3.79 -15.29
N ASP A 50 13.78 3.57 -16.56
CA ASP A 50 13.54 4.53 -17.65
C ASP A 50 12.04 4.83 -17.81
N TRP A 51 11.19 3.81 -17.76
CA TRP A 51 9.74 3.97 -17.80
C TRP A 51 9.23 4.79 -16.60
N ALA A 52 9.67 4.44 -15.39
CA ALA A 52 9.26 5.09 -14.16
C ALA A 52 9.74 6.56 -14.10
N SER A 53 10.91 6.87 -14.67
CA SER A 53 11.41 8.26 -14.72
C SER A 53 10.52 9.21 -15.53
N LYS A 54 9.68 8.66 -16.43
CA LYS A 54 8.75 9.41 -17.30
C LYS A 54 7.34 9.49 -16.73
N ARG A 55 7.10 8.87 -15.57
CA ARG A 55 5.79 8.79 -14.93
C ARG A 55 5.60 9.98 -14.00
N HIS A 56 4.38 10.53 -14.01
CA HIS A 56 3.94 11.64 -13.14
C HIS A 56 2.73 11.30 -12.28
N GLN A 57 2.22 10.07 -12.45
CA GLN A 57 1.07 9.53 -11.73
C GLN A 57 1.53 8.73 -10.51
N ALA A 58 0.59 8.42 -9.62
CA ALA A 58 0.90 7.72 -8.37
C ALA A 58 1.60 6.39 -8.64
N THR A 59 2.74 6.19 -7.98
CA THR A 59 3.53 4.97 -8.07
C THR A 59 4.03 4.58 -6.69
N LEU A 60 3.68 3.37 -6.27
CA LEU A 60 4.16 2.77 -5.04
C LEU A 60 5.17 1.67 -5.40
N TRP A 61 6.39 1.78 -4.90
CA TRP A 61 7.40 0.74 -5.05
C TRP A 61 7.41 -0.17 -3.83
N TRP A 62 7.39 -1.48 -4.04
CA TRP A 62 7.45 -2.44 -2.95
C TRP A 62 8.90 -2.85 -2.66
N LYS A 63 9.44 -2.39 -1.51
CA LYS A 63 10.77 -2.76 -0.98
C LYS A 63 11.90 -2.78 -2.02
N PRO A 64 12.08 -1.70 -2.81
CA PRO A 64 13.16 -1.62 -3.78
C PRO A 64 14.51 -1.60 -3.06
N THR A 65 15.53 -2.23 -3.64
CA THR A 65 16.93 -2.13 -3.16
C THR A 65 17.72 -1.02 -3.85
N THR A 66 17.07 -0.29 -4.75
CA THR A 66 17.64 0.82 -5.52
C THR A 66 16.89 2.10 -5.20
N GLU A 67 17.56 3.24 -5.37
CA GLU A 67 16.91 4.54 -5.25
C GLU A 67 15.80 4.67 -6.31
N VAL A 68 14.59 5.02 -5.86
CA VAL A 68 13.42 5.24 -6.74
C VAL A 68 13.35 6.70 -7.18
N PRO A 69 12.67 7.01 -8.30
CA PRO A 69 12.44 8.39 -8.68
C PRO A 69 11.77 9.19 -7.56
N LYS A 70 12.29 10.39 -7.24
CA LYS A 70 11.81 11.22 -6.11
C LYS A 70 10.33 11.57 -6.12
N ALA A 71 9.67 11.47 -7.27
CA ALA A 71 8.23 11.71 -7.38
C ALA A 71 7.38 10.52 -6.93
N HIS A 72 8.00 9.38 -6.60
CA HIS A 72 7.33 8.13 -6.27
C HIS A 72 7.50 7.81 -4.79
N CYS A 73 6.55 7.07 -4.24
CA CYS A 73 6.62 6.55 -2.89
C CYS A 73 7.19 5.13 -2.90
N TYR A 74 7.95 4.74 -1.88
CA TYR A 74 8.37 3.35 -1.69
C TYR A 74 8.04 2.82 -0.30
N VAL A 75 7.70 1.54 -0.25
CA VAL A 75 7.53 0.78 0.99
C VAL A 75 8.90 0.37 1.49
N ASP A 76 9.33 0.94 2.61
CA ASP A 76 10.64 0.65 3.21
C ASP A 76 10.56 -0.60 4.12
N ILE A 77 9.53 -0.62 4.97
CA ILE A 77 9.27 -1.71 5.90
C ILE A 77 7.93 -2.36 5.56
N ALA A 78 7.90 -3.69 5.51
CA ALA A 78 6.67 -4.46 5.40
C ALA A 78 6.78 -5.74 6.25
N GLU A 79 5.80 -5.97 7.11
CA GLU A 79 5.64 -7.19 7.92
C GLU A 79 4.84 -8.30 7.22
N CYS A 80 4.22 -7.98 6.09
CA CYS A 80 3.52 -8.93 5.20
C CYS A 80 4.19 -8.98 3.82
N CYS A 81 3.77 -9.91 2.96
CA CYS A 81 4.27 -10.01 1.59
C CYS A 81 3.47 -9.12 0.61
N ALA A 82 4.06 -8.85 -0.56
CA ALA A 82 3.40 -8.07 -1.62
C ALA A 82 2.09 -8.72 -2.09
N THR A 83 2.09 -10.05 -2.21
CA THR A 83 0.93 -10.82 -2.66
C THR A 83 -0.24 -10.79 -1.69
N GLU A 84 0.03 -10.54 -0.40
CA GLU A 84 -1.01 -10.32 0.60
C GLU A 84 -1.49 -8.86 0.57
N PHE A 85 -0.58 -7.90 0.43
CA PHE A 85 -0.90 -6.48 0.60
C PHE A 85 -1.48 -5.80 -0.65
N ILE A 86 -0.96 -6.10 -1.84
CA ILE A 86 -1.31 -5.39 -3.07
C ILE A 86 -2.78 -5.60 -3.47
N PRO A 87 -3.37 -6.80 -3.30
CA PRO A 87 -4.82 -6.97 -3.48
C PRO A 87 -5.63 -6.04 -2.58
N LEU A 88 -5.24 -5.90 -1.30
CA LEU A 88 -5.90 -4.98 -0.36
C LEU A 88 -5.77 -3.53 -0.83
N ILE A 89 -4.59 -3.12 -1.32
CA ILE A 89 -4.40 -1.79 -1.89
C ILE A 89 -5.31 -1.55 -3.09
N SER A 90 -5.55 -2.57 -3.92
CA SER A 90 -6.53 -2.49 -5.00
C SER A 90 -7.93 -2.25 -4.45
N ASP A 91 -8.36 -2.98 -3.42
CA ASP A 91 -9.68 -2.79 -2.80
C ASP A 91 -9.84 -1.39 -2.20
N ILE A 92 -8.80 -0.88 -1.54
CA ILE A 92 -8.78 0.48 -0.98
C ILE A 92 -8.90 1.51 -2.11
N TYR A 93 -8.11 1.36 -3.17
CA TYR A 93 -8.09 2.26 -4.31
C TYR A 93 -9.43 2.31 -5.05
N HIS A 94 -10.09 1.17 -5.23
CA HIS A 94 -11.42 1.09 -5.86
C HIS A 94 -12.57 1.34 -4.89
N ARG A 95 -12.24 1.51 -3.60
CA ARG A 95 -13.19 1.74 -2.51
C ARG A 95 -14.21 0.60 -2.33
N ASN A 96 -13.77 -0.63 -2.56
CA ASN A 96 -14.58 -1.82 -2.30
C ASN A 96 -14.86 -1.91 -0.80
N GLY A 97 -16.08 -1.56 -0.39
CA GLY A 97 -16.47 -1.48 1.02
C GLY A 97 -16.04 -0.21 1.76
N VAL A 98 -15.48 0.81 1.09
CA VAL A 98 -14.95 2.04 1.70
C VAL A 98 -15.77 3.29 1.33
N ILE A 99 -16.63 3.74 2.24
CA ILE A 99 -17.55 4.86 1.97
C ILE A 99 -17.02 6.25 2.35
N ASN A 100 -15.98 6.35 3.19
CA ASN A 100 -15.57 7.62 3.81
C ASN A 100 -14.30 8.25 3.22
N VAL A 101 -13.75 7.69 2.15
CA VAL A 101 -12.48 8.10 1.52
C VAL A 101 -12.75 8.74 0.16
N SER A 102 -12.00 9.78 -0.20
CA SER A 102 -12.12 10.39 -1.54
C SER A 102 -11.55 9.46 -2.63
N LEU A 103 -12.08 9.53 -3.86
CA LEU A 103 -11.64 8.64 -4.97
C LEU A 103 -10.14 8.73 -5.28
N THR A 104 -9.52 9.87 -5.02
CA THR A 104 -8.11 10.15 -5.33
C THR A 104 -7.24 10.23 -4.07
N GLU A 105 -7.75 9.81 -2.91
CA GLU A 105 -7.05 9.97 -1.63
C GLU A 105 -5.73 9.20 -1.63
N LEU A 106 -5.79 7.89 -1.94
CA LEU A 106 -4.61 7.03 -1.93
C LEU A 106 -3.57 7.49 -2.96
N GLU A 107 -4.01 7.92 -4.14
CA GLU A 107 -3.14 8.52 -5.17
C GLU A 107 -2.46 9.78 -4.63
N SER A 108 -3.22 10.65 -3.95
CA SER A 108 -2.72 11.88 -3.38
C SER A 108 -1.70 11.62 -2.28
N MET A 109 -1.94 10.62 -1.43
CA MET A 109 -1.00 10.21 -0.38
C MET A 109 0.30 9.69 -1.00
N VAL A 110 0.21 8.75 -1.94
CA VAL A 110 1.38 8.16 -2.63
C VAL A 110 2.19 9.21 -3.41
N LYS A 111 1.58 10.32 -3.83
CA LYS A 111 2.29 11.44 -4.46
C LYS A 111 2.85 12.47 -3.47
N SER A 112 2.32 12.52 -2.25
CA SER A 112 2.68 13.53 -1.25
C SER A 112 3.77 13.08 -0.28
N TYR A 113 4.02 11.77 -0.22
CA TYR A 113 4.94 11.12 0.70
C TYR A 113 5.98 10.30 -0.06
N ASP A 114 7.21 10.30 0.44
CA ASP A 114 8.33 9.60 -0.18
C ASP A 114 8.39 8.13 0.27
N THR A 115 7.94 7.87 1.49
CA THR A 115 8.05 6.58 2.15
C THR A 115 6.72 6.11 2.75
N ALA A 116 6.48 4.82 2.63
CA ALA A 116 5.39 4.10 3.26
C ALA A 116 5.93 2.93 4.10
N GLN A 117 5.17 2.52 5.11
CA GLN A 117 5.48 1.35 5.92
C GLN A 117 4.22 0.53 6.18
N VAL A 118 4.36 -0.79 6.19
CA VAL A 118 3.28 -1.74 6.40
C VAL A 118 3.59 -2.62 7.60
N PHE A 119 2.73 -2.56 8.61
CA PHE A 119 2.86 -3.33 9.83
C PHE A 119 1.64 -4.22 10.02
N HIS A 120 1.79 -5.31 10.77
CA HIS A 120 0.64 -5.92 11.40
C HIS A 120 0.08 -4.93 12.44
N ALA A 121 -1.24 -4.84 12.53
CA ALA A 121 -1.87 -4.03 13.54
C ALA A 121 -1.47 -4.53 14.94
N PRO A 122 -1.26 -3.62 15.89
CA PRO A 122 -0.71 -3.98 17.18
C PRO A 122 -1.67 -4.89 17.94
N SER A 123 -1.09 -5.90 18.61
CA SER A 123 -1.75 -6.69 19.63
C SER A 123 -1.35 -6.20 21.02
N ASP A 124 -2.13 -6.59 22.04
CA ASP A 124 -1.88 -6.20 23.44
C ASP A 124 -0.47 -6.59 23.93
N THR A 125 0.12 -7.64 23.35
CA THR A 125 1.41 -8.23 23.76
C THR A 125 2.60 -7.82 22.90
N GLY A 126 2.41 -7.02 21.84
CA GLY A 126 3.49 -6.62 20.94
C GLY A 126 4.47 -5.60 21.56
N PRO A 127 5.72 -5.52 21.06
CA PRO A 127 6.64 -4.46 21.43
C PRO A 127 6.05 -3.09 21.08
N LEU A 128 6.28 -2.09 21.93
CA LEU A 128 5.85 -0.73 21.66
C LEU A 128 6.81 -0.14 20.62
N LEU A 129 6.29 0.22 19.45
CA LEU A 129 6.98 1.03 18.45
C LEU A 129 6.99 2.50 18.92
N HIS A 130 7.46 2.71 20.15
CA HIS A 130 7.71 4.03 20.66
C HIS A 130 8.78 4.67 19.79
N HIS A 131 8.57 5.92 19.40
CA HIS A 131 9.50 6.83 18.71
C HIS A 131 9.21 7.18 17.24
N GLN A 132 8.15 6.65 16.61
CA GLN A 132 7.76 7.11 15.28
C GLN A 132 6.40 7.80 15.35
N CYS A 133 6.36 9.06 14.91
CA CYS A 133 5.13 9.85 14.76
C CYS A 133 4.81 9.89 13.27
N TRP A 134 3.60 9.50 12.91
CA TRP A 134 3.17 9.42 11.51
C TRP A 134 2.10 10.47 11.26
N SER A 135 2.26 11.26 10.20
CA SER A 135 1.24 12.26 9.86
C SER A 135 -0.05 11.59 9.40
N PHE A 136 0.04 10.45 8.72
CA PHE A 136 -1.11 9.80 8.12
C PHE A 136 -0.97 8.27 8.11
N GLY A 137 -2.08 7.55 8.30
CA GLY A 137 -2.12 6.10 8.13
C GLY A 137 -3.51 5.52 7.91
N TYR A 138 -3.54 4.34 7.29
CA TYR A 138 -4.70 3.48 7.15
C TYR A 138 -4.59 2.29 8.09
N LEU A 139 -5.57 2.12 8.96
CA LEU A 139 -5.76 0.87 9.72
C LEU A 139 -6.78 0.00 8.97
N ILE A 140 -6.32 -1.14 8.49
CA ILE A 140 -7.07 -2.07 7.65
C ILE A 140 -7.53 -3.24 8.51
N HIS A 141 -8.82 -3.30 8.81
CA HIS A 141 -9.47 -4.38 9.53
C HIS A 141 -9.88 -5.48 8.55
N ARG A 142 -9.37 -6.70 8.76
CA ARG A 142 -9.53 -7.89 7.90
C ARG A 142 -10.07 -9.09 8.68
N ASP A 143 -10.89 -8.82 9.70
CA ASP A 143 -11.55 -9.87 10.46
C ASP A 143 -13.06 -9.68 10.31
N CYS A 144 -13.65 -10.44 9.40
CA CYS A 144 -15.09 -10.44 9.13
C CYS A 144 -15.93 -10.88 10.33
N SER A 145 -15.31 -11.53 11.32
CA SER A 145 -15.96 -12.06 12.52
C SER A 145 -15.74 -11.19 13.77
N ALA A 146 -14.90 -10.15 13.66
CA ALA A 146 -14.57 -9.29 14.78
C ALA A 146 -15.79 -8.54 15.32
N SER A 147 -15.85 -8.42 16.64
CA SER A 147 -16.85 -7.61 17.31
C SER A 147 -16.56 -6.11 17.14
N ILE A 148 -17.57 -5.27 17.42
CA ILE A 148 -17.38 -3.81 17.48
C ILE A 148 -16.33 -3.45 18.56
N ASP A 149 -16.31 -4.19 19.67
CA ASP A 149 -15.35 -3.97 20.75
C ASP A 149 -13.92 -4.29 20.29
N ASP A 150 -13.73 -5.34 19.49
CA ASP A 150 -12.44 -5.66 18.88
C ASP A 150 -11.98 -4.58 17.89
N PHE A 151 -12.90 -4.10 17.06
CA PHE A 151 -12.64 -2.99 16.15
C PHE A 151 -12.15 -1.74 16.91
N GLN A 152 -12.89 -1.33 17.95
CA GLN A 152 -12.52 -0.17 18.77
C GLN A 152 -11.17 -0.37 19.46
N ARG A 153 -10.96 -1.55 20.06
CA ARG A 153 -9.70 -1.88 20.74
C ARG A 153 -8.50 -1.80 19.80
N VAL A 154 -8.58 -2.42 18.62
CA VAL A 154 -7.48 -2.40 17.63
C VAL A 154 -7.25 -0.98 17.10
N THR A 155 -8.31 -0.20 16.90
CA THR A 155 -8.23 1.22 16.50
C THR A 155 -7.48 2.05 17.53
N GLU A 156 -7.84 1.92 18.81
CA GLU A 156 -7.20 2.65 19.91
C GLU A 156 -5.73 2.23 20.10
N LEU A 157 -5.43 0.94 19.99
CA LEU A 157 -4.07 0.43 20.03
C LEU A 157 -3.23 0.95 18.86
N GLY A 158 -3.76 0.92 17.64
CA GLY A 158 -3.11 1.47 16.45
C GLY A 158 -2.75 2.94 16.64
N ARG A 159 -3.73 3.76 17.03
CA ARG A 159 -3.52 5.19 17.25
C ARG A 159 -2.52 5.48 18.37
N SER A 160 -2.66 4.82 19.51
CA SER A 160 -1.83 5.10 20.70
C SER A 160 -0.40 4.58 20.57
N ARG A 161 -0.18 3.44 19.91
CA ARG A 161 1.17 2.85 19.77
C ARG A 161 1.98 3.44 18.64
N PHE A 162 1.35 3.85 17.54
CA PHE A 162 2.03 4.44 16.38
C PHE A 162 1.97 5.97 16.34
N ASN A 163 1.23 6.61 17.25
CA ASN A 163 1.10 8.07 17.33
C ASN A 163 0.80 8.71 15.96
N ILE A 164 -0.29 8.24 15.33
CA ILE A 164 -0.72 8.69 14.00
C ILE A 164 -1.66 9.88 14.15
N GLU A 165 -1.32 11.02 13.52
CA GLU A 165 -2.10 12.25 13.60
C GLU A 165 -3.47 12.10 12.91
N GLU A 166 -3.47 11.64 11.66
CA GLU A 166 -4.67 11.36 10.88
C GLU A 166 -4.74 9.87 10.54
N MET A 167 -5.77 9.19 11.05
CA MET A 167 -5.93 7.74 10.85
C MET A 167 -7.30 7.41 10.27
N ILE A 168 -7.28 6.71 9.13
CA ILE A 168 -8.47 6.20 8.47
C ILE A 168 -8.61 4.71 8.75
N ASN A 169 -9.78 4.32 9.26
CA ASN A 169 -10.09 2.92 9.52
C ASN A 169 -10.89 2.35 8.36
N LEU A 170 -10.41 1.24 7.80
CA LEU A 170 -10.99 0.55 6.67
C LEU A 170 -11.42 -0.85 7.12
N ILE A 171 -12.59 -1.30 6.69
CA ILE A 171 -13.07 -2.66 6.94
C ILE A 171 -13.10 -3.36 5.58
N ILE A 172 -12.26 -4.37 5.41
CA ILE A 172 -12.18 -5.17 4.20
C ILE A 172 -12.70 -6.57 4.53
N PRO A 173 -13.66 -7.10 3.76
CA PRO A 173 -14.24 -8.41 3.99
C PRO A 173 -13.30 -9.53 3.51
N ASP A 174 -12.19 -9.68 4.22
CA ASP A 174 -11.15 -10.67 4.03
C ASP A 174 -10.89 -11.40 5.35
N ASP A 175 -10.22 -12.55 5.31
CA ASP A 175 -9.85 -13.33 6.50
C ASP A 175 -8.33 -13.28 6.68
N GLY A 176 -7.84 -12.24 7.36
CA GLY A 176 -6.40 -11.99 7.52
C GLY A 176 -6.04 -11.20 8.76
N LEU A 177 -4.74 -11.01 8.99
CA LEU A 177 -4.28 -10.14 10.07
C LEU A 177 -4.58 -8.68 9.69
N ASN A 178 -5.12 -7.94 10.65
CA ASN A 178 -5.28 -6.49 10.53
C ASN A 178 -3.92 -5.86 10.21
N LEU A 179 -3.91 -4.89 9.30
CA LEU A 179 -2.69 -4.22 8.83
C LEU A 179 -2.76 -2.73 9.13
N LEU A 180 -1.58 -2.13 9.26
CA LEU A 180 -1.42 -0.69 9.36
C LEU A 180 -0.48 -0.22 8.25
N LEU A 181 -0.97 0.65 7.38
CA LEU A 181 -0.20 1.36 6.37
C LEU A 181 0.05 2.78 6.83
N THR A 182 1.31 3.20 7.01
CA THR A 182 1.67 4.57 7.39
C THR A 182 2.49 5.25 6.30
N PHE A 183 2.45 6.59 6.26
CA PHE A 183 3.21 7.40 5.31
C PHE A 183 4.04 8.47 6.03
N SER A 184 5.24 8.71 5.53
CA SER A 184 6.14 9.77 6.00
C SER A 184 6.86 10.45 4.85
N LYS A 185 7.30 11.68 5.12
CA LYS A 185 8.24 12.41 4.26
C LYS A 185 9.66 12.05 4.70
N ALA A 186 10.58 11.94 3.73
CA ALA A 186 12.00 11.70 4.00
C ALA A 186 12.67 12.91 4.67
#